data_AF-A0A2G0W4D5-F1
#
_entry.id   AF-A0A2G0W4D5-F1
#
_cell.length_a   1.000
_cell.length_b   1.000
_cell.length_c   1.000
_cell.angle_alpha   90.00
_cell.angle_beta   90.00
_cell.angle_gamma   90.00
#
_symmetry.space_group_name_H-M   'P 1'
#
loop_
_entity.id
_entity.type
_entity.pdbx_description
1 polymer ?
#
loop_
_entity_poly.entity_id
_entity_poly.type
_entity_poly.pdbx_seq_one_letter_code
_entity_poly.pdbx_strand_id
1 'polypeptide(L)'
;MTNITSVKAASIRALGILVLVPTTLAAVFFSLLALGKWVSFLRSGAVSINDTLMHCAMVAVVVLGGLGILAGWKLYYHFLHFSLPPAWSKLALAGLLCGTIASLVLMSTLAGSLWFRVVVMGWPLIAVISFVWLLLRRRA
;
A
#
# COMPACT_ATOMS: atom_id res chain seq x y z
N MET A 1 -24.10 -1.17 -25.87
CA MET A 1 -22.73 -1.51 -25.39
C MET A 1 -22.03 -0.38 -24.63
N THR A 2 -22.61 0.82 -24.51
CA THR A 2 -22.01 2.02 -23.88
C THR A 2 -22.05 2.06 -22.34
N ASN A 3 -23.01 1.37 -21.71
CA ASN A 3 -23.15 1.41 -20.23
C ASN A 3 -22.04 0.66 -19.48
N ILE A 4 -21.54 -0.46 -20.02
CA ILE A 4 -20.58 -1.33 -19.34
C ILE A 4 -19.19 -0.66 -19.26
N THR A 5 -18.80 0.08 -20.30
CA THR A 5 -17.53 0.83 -20.33
C THR A 5 -17.56 2.02 -19.38
N SER A 6 -18.71 2.71 -19.27
CA SER A 6 -18.92 3.82 -18.33
C SER A 6 -18.84 3.37 -16.87
N VAL A 7 -19.53 2.28 -16.51
CA VAL A 7 -19.50 1.73 -15.15
C VAL A 7 -18.10 1.26 -14.76
N LYS A 8 -17.39 0.56 -15.64
CA LYS A 8 -16.00 0.13 -15.38
C LYS A 8 -15.09 1.33 -15.09
N ALA A 9 -15.16 2.38 -15.92
CA ALA A 9 -14.34 3.57 -15.74
C ALA A 9 -14.67 4.29 -14.42
N ALA A 10 -15.96 4.40 -14.07
CA ALA A 10 -16.40 4.97 -12.81
C ALA A 10 -15.89 4.17 -11.60
N SER A 11 -15.98 2.83 -11.64
CA SER A 11 -15.49 1.96 -10.56
C SER A 11 -13.97 2.07 -10.36
N ILE A 12 -13.20 2.13 -11.46
CA ILE A 12 -11.74 2.29 -11.35
C ILE A 12 -11.42 3.66 -10.75
N ARG A 13 -12.04 4.75 -11.22
CA ARG A 13 -11.85 6.10 -10.65
C ARG A 13 -12.21 6.15 -9.16
N ALA A 14 -13.31 5.51 -8.76
CA ALA A 14 -13.71 5.40 -7.37
C ALA A 14 -12.64 4.66 -6.53
N LEU A 15 -12.04 3.59 -7.06
CA LEU A 15 -10.92 2.89 -6.40
C LEU A 15 -9.71 3.82 -6.22
N GLY A 16 -9.40 4.66 -7.21
CA GLY A 16 -8.36 5.68 -7.11
C GLY A 16 -8.60 6.65 -5.95
N ILE A 17 -9.79 7.28 -5.93
CA ILE A 17 -10.12 8.36 -4.99
C ILE A 17 -10.40 7.82 -3.59
N LEU A 18 -11.19 6.75 -3.48
CA LEU A 18 -11.66 6.24 -2.19
C LEU A 18 -10.69 5.27 -1.53
N VAL A 19 -9.75 4.68 -2.28
CA VAL A 19 -8.87 3.64 -1.73
C VAL A 19 -7.40 4.02 -1.87
N LEU A 20 -6.93 4.32 -3.09
CA LEU A 20 -5.50 4.61 -3.30
C LEU A 20 -5.07 5.93 -2.66
N VAL A 21 -5.88 6.99 -2.75
CA VAL A 21 -5.55 8.29 -2.13
C VAL A 21 -5.45 8.18 -0.60
N PRO A 22 -6.43 7.65 0.14
CA PRO A 22 -6.30 7.45 1.59
C PRO A 22 -5.11 6.55 1.96
N THR A 23 -4.88 5.48 1.20
CA THR A 23 -3.73 4.57 1.42
C THR A 23 -2.40 5.32 1.25
N THR A 24 -2.30 6.15 0.23
CA THR A 24 -1.08 6.94 -0.06
C THR A 24 -0.85 7.99 1.02
N LEU A 25 -1.91 8.69 1.45
CA LEU A 25 -1.83 9.67 2.53
C LEU A 25 -1.40 9.03 3.85
N ALA A 26 -1.98 7.88 4.20
CA ALA A 26 -1.58 7.13 5.39
C ALA A 26 -0.10 6.74 5.32
N ALA A 27 0.36 6.23 4.18
CA ALA A 27 1.76 5.85 4.03
C ALA A 27 2.73 7.03 4.07
N VAL A 28 2.38 8.17 3.49
CA VAL A 28 3.18 9.41 3.62
C VAL A 28 3.26 9.82 5.08
N PHE A 29 2.13 9.85 5.79
CA PHE A 29 2.09 10.18 7.21
C PHE A 29 2.98 9.24 8.05
N PHE A 30 2.84 7.93 7.88
CA PHE A 30 3.68 6.96 8.60
C PHE A 30 5.15 7.00 8.20
N SER A 31 5.47 7.33 6.94
CA SER A 31 6.85 7.51 6.48
C SER A 31 7.49 8.74 7.12
N LEU A 32 6.74 9.84 7.26
CA LEU A 32 7.22 11.04 7.96
C LEU A 32 7.43 10.77 9.46
N LEU A 33 6.52 10.02 10.10
CA LEU A 33 6.71 9.59 11.48
C LEU A 33 7.94 8.70 11.65
N ALA A 34 8.16 7.77 10.72
CA ALA A 34 9.33 6.93 10.69
C ALA A 34 10.62 7.75 10.53
N LEU A 35 10.63 8.73 9.63
CA LEU A 35 11.76 9.63 9.43
C LEU A 35 12.05 10.46 10.69
N GLY A 36 11.02 11.00 11.35
CA GLY A 36 11.18 11.76 12.60
C GLY A 36 11.80 10.92 13.72
N LYS A 37 11.34 9.68 13.89
CA LYS A 37 11.94 8.73 14.85
C LYS A 37 13.38 8.39 14.50
N TRP A 38 13.67 8.16 13.22
CA TRP A 38 15.03 7.87 12.75
C TRP A 38 16.01 9.03 13.04
N VAL A 39 15.59 10.27 12.81
CA VAL A 39 16.41 11.46 13.12
C VAL A 39 16.65 11.59 14.63
N SER A 40 15.61 11.38 15.45
CA SER A 40 15.76 11.36 16.91
C SER A 40 16.77 10.31 17.37
N PHE A 41 16.73 9.13 16.74
CA PHE A 41 17.63 8.03 17.04
C PHE A 41 19.09 8.34 16.73
N LEU A 42 19.40 8.93 15.57
CA LEU A 42 20.76 9.35 15.21
C LEU A 42 21.36 10.35 16.20
N ARG A 43 20.52 11.11 16.92
CA ARG A 43 20.95 12.10 17.91
C ARG A 43 21.23 11.47 19.29
N SER A 44 20.57 10.37 19.62
CA SER A 44 20.77 9.61 20.86
C SER A 44 21.93 8.63 20.69
N GLY A 45 23.14 9.04 21.06
CA GLY A 45 24.39 8.30 20.85
C GLY A 45 24.58 6.99 21.65
N ALA A 46 23.57 6.50 22.38
CA ALA A 46 23.61 5.21 23.07
C ALA A 46 22.55 4.29 22.46
N VAL A 47 22.99 3.27 21.74
CA VAL A 47 22.11 2.41 20.92
C VAL A 47 22.27 0.96 21.36
N SER A 48 21.19 0.34 21.82
CA SER A 48 21.16 -1.11 22.01
C SER A 48 21.01 -1.82 20.66
N ILE A 49 21.45 -3.07 20.56
CA ILE A 49 21.23 -3.91 19.36
C ILE A 49 19.75 -3.99 18.99
N ASN A 50 18.87 -4.04 20.00
CA ASN A 50 17.42 -4.09 19.80
C ASN A 50 16.88 -2.81 19.15
N ASP A 51 17.41 -1.64 19.53
CA ASP A 51 17.02 -0.38 18.92
C ASP A 51 17.42 -0.35 17.44
N THR A 52 18.65 -0.74 17.11
CA THR A 52 19.10 -0.83 15.70
C THR A 52 18.20 -1.75 14.87
N LEU A 53 17.85 -2.93 15.40
CA LEU A 53 16.95 -3.86 14.71
C LEU A 53 15.56 -3.26 14.48
N MET A 54 14.99 -2.56 15.47
CA MET A 54 13.70 -1.90 15.34
C MET A 54 13.72 -0.81 14.26
N HIS A 55 14.81 -0.04 14.18
CA HIS A 55 14.99 1.00 13.19
C HIS A 55 15.13 0.43 11.77
N CYS A 56 15.94 -0.63 11.60
CA CYS A 56 16.06 -1.36 10.34
C CYS A 56 14.71 -1.95 9.89
N ALA A 57 13.94 -2.52 10.83
CA ALA A 57 12.61 -3.03 10.54
C ALA A 57 11.66 -1.91 10.10
N MET A 58 11.73 -0.72 10.72
CA MET A 58 10.89 0.41 10.33
C MET A 58 11.22 0.90 8.91
N VAL A 59 12.50 1.00 8.56
CA VAL A 59 12.94 1.34 7.18
C VAL A 59 12.45 0.28 6.20
N ALA A 60 12.57 -1.00 6.53
CA ALA A 60 12.07 -2.08 5.68
C ALA A 60 10.56 -1.94 5.46
N VAL A 61 9.76 -1.68 6.50
CA VAL A 61 8.30 -1.47 6.38
C VAL A 61 7.97 -0.28 5.48
N VAL A 62 8.70 0.84 5.59
CA VAL A 62 8.51 2.02 4.73
C VAL A 62 8.81 1.69 3.27
N VAL A 63 9.93 1.02 3.00
CA VAL A 63 10.32 0.61 1.63
C VAL A 63 9.28 -0.36 1.06
N LEU A 64 8.88 -1.37 1.83
CA LEU A 64 7.92 -2.37 1.38
C LEU A 64 6.54 -1.73 1.11
N GLY A 65 6.08 -0.85 2.00
CA GLY A 65 4.85 -0.08 1.83
C GLY A 65 4.90 0.82 0.58
N GLY A 66 6.03 1.49 0.36
CA GLY A 66 6.26 2.32 -0.82
C GLY A 66 6.18 1.52 -2.13
N LEU A 67 6.80 0.34 -2.18
CA LEU A 67 6.72 -0.55 -3.35
C LEU A 67 5.27 -0.98 -3.64
N GLY A 68 4.48 -1.26 -2.60
CA GLY A 68 3.05 -1.56 -2.76
C GLY A 68 2.23 -0.42 -3.33
N ILE A 69 2.49 0.81 -2.88
CA ILE A 69 1.82 2.01 -3.39
C ILE A 69 2.19 2.27 -4.84
N LEU A 70 3.48 2.18 -5.19
CA LEU A 70 3.94 2.33 -6.56
C LEU A 70 3.29 1.29 -7.48
N ALA A 71 3.21 0.03 -7.06
CA ALA A 71 2.53 -1.01 -7.81
C ALA A 71 1.02 -0.72 -7.95
N GLY A 72 0.35 -0.29 -6.89
CA GLY A 72 -1.07 0.08 -6.88
C GLY A 72 -1.38 1.23 -7.85
N TRP A 73 -0.61 2.33 -7.79
CA TRP A 73 -0.76 3.44 -8.73
C TRP A 73 -0.47 3.04 -10.17
N LYS A 74 0.59 2.25 -10.40
CA LYS A 74 0.92 1.76 -11.75
C LYS A 74 -0.21 0.90 -12.33
N LEU A 75 -0.81 0.02 -11.52
CA LEU A 75 -1.97 -0.78 -11.92
C LEU A 75 -3.23 0.08 -12.14
N TYR A 76 -3.46 1.08 -11.29
CA TYR A 76 -4.56 2.02 -11.45
C TYR A 76 -4.49 2.75 -12.79
N TYR A 77 -3.37 3.40 -13.09
CA TYR A 77 -3.17 4.09 -14.37
C TYR A 77 -3.29 3.11 -15.54
N HIS A 78 -2.71 1.92 -15.43
CA HIS A 78 -2.84 0.91 -16.47
C HIS A 78 -4.31 0.55 -16.74
N PHE A 79 -5.08 0.23 -15.71
CA PHE A 79 -6.48 -0.20 -15.87
C PHE A 79 -7.46 0.93 -16.22
N LEU A 80 -7.08 2.19 -15.98
CA LEU A 80 -7.81 3.35 -16.50
C LEU A 80 -7.78 3.41 -18.03
N HIS A 81 -6.65 3.05 -18.65
CA HIS A 81 -6.45 3.17 -20.10
C HIS A 81 -6.61 1.84 -20.85
N PHE A 82 -6.25 0.73 -20.22
CA PHE A 82 -6.20 -0.58 -20.84
C PHE A 82 -7.11 -1.58 -20.13
N SER A 83 -7.62 -2.53 -20.91
CA SER A 83 -8.50 -3.58 -20.40
C SER A 83 -7.79 -4.90 -20.11
N LEU A 84 -6.62 -5.12 -20.71
CA LEU A 84 -5.84 -6.34 -20.58
C LEU A 84 -4.83 -6.23 -19.42
N PRO A 85 -4.46 -7.35 -18.77
CA PRO A 85 -3.45 -7.34 -17.72
C PRO A 85 -2.07 -6.99 -18.31
N PRO A 86 -1.25 -6.22 -17.60
CA PRO A 86 0.07 -5.84 -18.09
C PRO A 86 1.05 -7.03 -18.09
N ALA A 87 2.06 -6.99 -18.96
CA ALA A 87 3.16 -7.97 -18.98
C ALA A 87 3.90 -8.04 -17.63
N TRP A 88 3.98 -6.92 -16.92
CA TRP A 88 4.57 -6.80 -15.58
C TRP A 88 3.60 -7.20 -14.44
N SER A 89 2.52 -7.94 -14.72
CA SER A 89 1.53 -8.36 -13.72
C SER A 89 2.10 -9.16 -12.54
N LYS A 90 3.09 -10.04 -12.79
CA LYS A 90 3.76 -10.80 -11.72
C LYS A 90 4.54 -9.89 -10.77
N LEU A 91 5.26 -8.91 -11.33
CA LEU A 91 6.01 -7.92 -10.56
C LEU A 91 5.04 -7.00 -9.78
N ALA A 92 3.91 -6.63 -10.39
CA ALA A 92 2.87 -5.86 -9.71
C ALA A 92 2.32 -6.62 -8.50
N LEU A 93 2.09 -7.93 -8.65
CA LEU A 93 1.61 -8.78 -7.56
C LEU A 93 2.62 -8.86 -6.42
N ALA A 94 3.92 -9.00 -6.73
CA ALA A 94 4.97 -8.94 -5.73
C ALA A 94 4.98 -7.61 -4.97
N GLY A 95 4.81 -6.48 -5.68
CA GLY A 95 4.64 -5.17 -5.06
C GLY A 95 3.41 -5.07 -4.15
N LEU A 96 2.25 -5.58 -4.59
CA LEU A 96 1.04 -5.59 -3.77
C LEU A 96 1.20 -6.46 -2.50
N LEU A 97 1.83 -7.63 -2.62
CA LEU A 97 2.13 -8.50 -1.47
C LEU A 97 3.08 -7.81 -0.48
N CYS A 98 4.09 -7.13 -1.00
CA CYS A 98 5.03 -6.33 -0.25
C CYS A 98 4.32 -5.22 0.55
N GLY A 99 3.40 -4.48 -0.07
CA GLY A 99 2.54 -3.51 0.62
C GLY A 99 1.58 -4.14 1.65
N THR A 100 1.13 -5.37 1.40
CA THR A 100 0.27 -6.13 2.33
C THR A 100 1.05 -6.50 3.59
N ILE A 101 2.28 -7.00 3.44
CA ILE A 101 3.17 -7.32 4.56
C ILE A 101 3.42 -6.05 5.40
N ALA A 102 3.75 -4.93 4.77
CA ALA A 102 3.93 -3.65 5.46
C ALA A 102 2.67 -3.25 6.25
N SER A 103 1.49 -3.39 5.65
CA SER A 103 0.21 -3.07 6.31
C SER A 103 -0.06 -3.97 7.52
N LEU A 104 0.22 -5.28 7.42
CA LEU A 104 0.07 -6.22 8.52
C LEU A 104 1.02 -5.92 9.68
N VAL A 105 2.28 -5.58 9.37
CA VAL A 105 3.27 -5.18 10.39
C VAL A 105 2.84 -3.88 11.08
N LEU A 106 2.30 -2.90 10.34
CA LEU A 106 1.75 -1.69 10.94
C LEU A 106 0.54 -1.99 11.83
N MET A 107 -0.37 -2.87 11.39
CA MET A 107 -1.53 -3.29 12.20
C MET A 107 -1.15 -3.98 13.50
N SER A 108 -0.08 -4.78 13.51
CA SER A 108 0.38 -5.47 14.73
C SER A 108 1.13 -4.54 15.70
N THR A 109 1.80 -3.50 15.18
CA THR A 109 2.67 -2.61 15.97
C THR A 109 1.99 -1.33 16.47
N LEU A 110 0.94 -0.84 15.80
CA LEU A 110 0.23 0.38 16.21
C LEU A 110 -0.61 0.16 17.48
N ALA A 111 -0.19 0.73 18.61
CA ALA A 111 -1.04 0.82 19.81
C ALA A 111 -2.27 1.70 19.51
N GLY A 112 -3.47 1.13 19.64
CA GLY A 112 -4.72 1.80 19.30
C GLY A 112 -5.90 0.85 19.26
N SER A 113 -7.11 1.39 19.14
CA SER A 113 -8.32 0.58 19.03
C SER A 113 -8.31 -0.25 17.74
N LEU A 114 -8.89 -1.45 17.80
CA LEU A 114 -9.05 -2.34 16.64
C LEU A 114 -9.76 -1.61 15.49
N TRP A 115 -10.73 -0.76 15.81
CA TRP A 115 -11.41 0.13 14.86
C TRP A 115 -10.47 1.09 14.14
N PHE A 116 -9.55 1.75 14.85
CA PHE A 116 -8.57 2.63 14.22
C PHE A 116 -7.68 1.86 13.24
N ARG A 117 -7.21 0.66 13.64
CA ARG A 117 -6.39 -0.20 12.78
C ARG A 117 -7.13 -0.60 11.51
N VAL A 118 -8.39 -1.02 11.62
CA VAL A 118 -9.20 -1.43 10.47
C VAL A 118 -9.53 -0.24 9.56
N VAL A 119 -9.89 0.91 10.12
CA VAL A 119 -10.23 2.09 9.32
C VAL A 119 -9.02 2.63 8.58
N VAL A 120 -7.83 2.67 9.20
CA VAL A 120 -6.64 3.23 8.53
C VAL A 120 -5.97 2.21 7.61
N MET A 121 -5.86 0.95 8.03
CA MET A 121 -5.14 -0.09 7.29
C MET A 121 -6.04 -0.97 6.41
N GLY A 122 -7.36 -0.84 6.51
CA GLY A 122 -8.31 -1.55 5.67
C GLY A 122 -8.27 -1.08 4.21
N TRP A 123 -8.02 0.21 3.96
CA TRP A 123 -7.93 0.76 2.61
C TRP A 123 -6.83 0.08 1.76
N PRO A 124 -5.57 -0.06 2.23
CA PRO A 124 -4.56 -0.77 1.46
C PRO A 124 -4.98 -2.21 1.11
N LEU A 125 -5.62 -2.93 2.03
CA LEU A 125 -6.09 -4.29 1.78
C LEU A 125 -7.20 -4.33 0.70
N ILE A 126 -8.13 -3.38 0.74
CA ILE A 126 -9.18 -3.24 -0.29
C ILE A 126 -8.53 -2.98 -1.66
N ALA A 127 -7.50 -2.14 -1.74
CA ALA A 127 -6.78 -1.89 -2.99
C ALA A 127 -6.14 -3.18 -3.53
N VAL A 128 -5.44 -3.92 -2.69
CA VAL A 128 -4.80 -5.19 -3.06
C VAL A 128 -5.83 -6.20 -3.59
N ILE A 129 -6.90 -6.44 -2.84
CA ILE A 129 -7.97 -7.38 -3.24
C ILE A 129 -8.56 -6.97 -4.59
N SER A 130 -8.86 -5.69 -4.76
CA SER A 130 -9.46 -5.16 -5.98
C SER A 130 -8.53 -5.31 -7.19
N PHE A 131 -7.24 -5.01 -7.04
CA PHE A 131 -6.27 -5.16 -8.13
C PHE A 131 -5.94 -6.61 -8.44
N VAL A 132 -5.83 -7.48 -7.43
CA VAL A 132 -5.66 -8.92 -7.62
C VAL A 132 -6.88 -9.48 -8.38
N TRP A 133 -8.09 -9.10 -8.00
CA TRP A 133 -9.31 -9.48 -8.71
C TRP A 133 -9.29 -9.02 -10.18
N LEU A 134 -8.91 -7.76 -10.46
CA LEU A 134 -8.78 -7.25 -11.83
C LEU A 134 -7.73 -8.00 -12.65
N LEU A 135 -6.63 -8.41 -12.03
CA LEU A 135 -5.58 -9.20 -12.67
C LEU A 135 -6.04 -10.64 -12.96
N LEU A 136 -6.81 -11.26 -12.06
CA LEU A 136 -7.30 -12.64 -12.19
C LEU A 136 -8.46 -12.76 -13.18
N ARG A 137 -9.44 -11.86 -13.12
CA ARG A 137 -10.64 -11.88 -13.97
C ARG A 137 -10.34 -11.77 -15.47
N ARG A 138 -9.13 -11.35 -15.84
CA ARG A 138 -8.69 -11.15 -17.22
C ARG A 138 -7.68 -12.18 -17.71
N ARG A 139 -7.31 -13.15 -16.87
CA ARG A 139 -6.51 -14.33 -17.26
C ARG A 139 -7.39 -15.53 -17.62
N ALA A 140 -8.64 -15.54 -17.15
CA ALA A 140 -9.69 -16.46 -17.57
C ALA A 140 -10.43 -15.88 -18.79
#